data_AF-A0A7C5N9Q7-F1
#
_entry.id   AF-A0A7C5N9Q7-F1
#
_cell.length_a   1.000
_cell.length_b   1.000
_cell.length_c   1.000
_cell.angle_alpha   90.00
_cell.angle_beta   90.00
_cell.angle_gamma   90.00
#
_symmetry.space_group_name_H-M   'P 1'
#
loop_
_entity.id
_entity.type
_entity.pdbx_description
1 polymer ?
#
loop_
_entity_poly.entity_id
_entity_poly.type
_entity_poly.pdbx_seq_one_letter_code
_entity_poly.pdbx_strand_id
1 'polypeptide(L)'
;MRRESFRELAERRLAAERGRLDKQAPFTVALAYPSPYRVGMSSLGYLQIYKQIQAEPAMACERVFLPDDAGSVLFEDEPLSYESLRPLVDFPVIALSVAYELEMAGLVQLLHAASIPPLRTERDERHPLVVVGGPLTFSNPLPLAAFADAVIMGEADELALEALRALRDTWGQSPGDPAQRAEALHRLAAMP
;
A
#
# COMPACT_ATOMS: atom_id res chain seq x y z
N MET A 1 -6.86 27.50 18.90
CA MET A 1 -5.58 26.80 18.66
C MET A 1 -5.69 26.16 17.28
N ARG A 2 -4.86 26.52 16.30
CA ARG A 2 -4.94 25.98 14.93
C ARG A 2 -4.50 24.51 14.97
N ARG A 3 -5.31 23.58 14.42
CA ARG A 3 -4.89 22.19 14.22
C ARG A 3 -3.74 22.16 13.20
N GLU A 4 -2.71 21.34 13.46
CA GLU A 4 -1.62 21.06 12.51
C GLU A 4 -2.23 20.38 11.27
N SER A 5 -1.89 20.85 10.06
CA SER A 5 -2.35 20.22 8.82
C SER A 5 -1.59 18.92 8.54
N PHE A 6 -2.15 18.02 7.71
CA PHE A 6 -1.46 16.78 7.34
C PHE A 6 -0.09 17.05 6.67
N ARG A 7 0.01 18.08 5.82
CA ARG A 7 1.28 18.51 5.22
C ARG A 7 2.33 18.85 6.27
N GLU A 8 1.99 19.71 7.23
CA GLU A 8 2.91 20.12 8.31
C GLU A 8 3.34 18.90 9.15
N LEU A 9 2.40 18.00 9.44
CA LEU A 9 2.67 16.75 10.14
C LEU A 9 3.64 15.85 9.37
N ALA A 10 3.39 15.62 8.08
CA ALA A 10 4.20 14.78 7.21
C ALA A 10 5.62 15.36 7.08
N GLU A 11 5.75 16.65 6.76
CA GLU A 11 7.04 17.35 6.66
C GLU A 11 7.85 17.24 7.95
N ARG A 12 7.21 17.45 9.11
CA ARG A 12 7.86 17.33 10.42
C ARG A 12 8.33 15.90 10.71
N ARG A 13 7.51 14.88 10.41
CA ARG A 13 7.86 13.48 10.63
C ARG A 13 9.02 13.07 9.73
N LEU A 14 8.93 13.36 8.44
CA LEU A 14 9.96 13.06 7.46
C LEU A 14 11.30 13.73 7.81
N ALA A 15 11.28 14.99 8.28
CA ALA A 15 12.49 15.71 8.70
C ALA A 15 13.17 15.10 9.95
N ALA A 16 12.42 14.38 10.78
CA ALA A 16 12.94 13.71 11.97
C ALA A 16 13.45 12.28 11.69
N GLU A 17 13.13 11.71 10.52
CA GLU A 17 13.57 10.36 10.15
C GLU A 17 15.06 10.29 9.84
N ARG A 18 15.68 9.16 10.20
CA ARG A 18 17.06 8.83 9.82
C ARG A 18 17.05 7.63 8.90
N GLY A 19 17.74 7.73 7.76
CA GLY A 19 17.82 6.64 6.77
C GLY A 19 16.67 6.60 5.78
N ARG A 20 15.87 7.68 5.67
CA ARG A 20 14.89 7.86 4.59
C ARG A 20 15.57 7.76 3.23
N LEU A 21 14.92 7.07 2.29
CA LEU A 21 15.37 6.94 0.92
C LEU A 21 14.46 7.76 0.01
N ASP A 22 14.98 8.88 -0.51
CA ASP A 22 14.24 9.72 -1.45
C ASP A 22 14.47 9.26 -2.87
N LYS A 23 13.40 8.84 -3.54
CA LYS A 23 13.45 8.36 -4.92
C LYS A 23 12.13 8.57 -5.62
N GLN A 24 12.22 8.96 -6.88
CA GLN A 24 11.11 9.00 -7.82
C GLN A 24 11.40 7.99 -8.93
N ALA A 25 10.35 7.32 -9.41
CA ALA A 25 10.45 6.33 -10.47
C ALA A 25 9.16 6.34 -11.33
N PRO A 26 9.21 5.82 -12.57
CA PRO A 26 8.02 5.73 -13.42
C PRO A 26 6.90 4.89 -12.81
N PHE A 27 7.24 3.85 -12.04
CA PHE A 27 6.27 3.01 -11.34
C PHE A 27 6.41 3.20 -9.83
N THR A 28 5.59 4.08 -9.29
CA THR A 28 5.52 4.35 -7.85
C THR A 28 4.30 3.67 -7.24
N VAL A 29 4.50 2.87 -6.20
CA VAL A 29 3.42 2.17 -5.48
C VAL A 29 3.11 2.87 -4.16
N ALA A 30 1.85 2.80 -3.72
CA ALA A 30 1.51 3.17 -2.35
C ALA A 30 1.87 2.01 -1.42
N LEU A 31 2.90 2.17 -0.62
CA LEU A 31 3.27 1.22 0.43
C LEU A 31 2.52 1.58 1.71
N ALA A 32 1.32 1.03 1.85
CA ALA A 32 0.39 1.38 2.91
C ALA A 32 0.53 0.47 4.13
N TYR A 33 0.32 1.05 5.31
CA TYR A 33 0.19 0.31 6.57
C TYR A 33 -1.12 0.74 7.23
N PRO A 34 -2.08 -0.17 7.45
CA PRO A 34 -3.44 0.13 7.91
C PRO A 34 -3.53 0.42 9.42
N SER A 35 -2.53 1.09 9.96
CA SER A 35 -2.39 1.51 11.36
C SER A 35 -1.64 2.86 11.40
N PRO A 36 -1.61 3.56 12.55
CA PRO A 36 -0.86 4.80 12.69
C PRO A 36 0.61 4.69 12.27
N TYR A 37 1.16 5.80 11.78
CA TYR A 37 2.56 5.93 11.32
C TYR A 37 3.58 5.27 12.25
N ARG A 38 3.47 5.53 13.56
CA ARG A 38 4.39 4.97 14.56
C ARG A 38 4.41 3.44 14.59
N VAL A 39 3.28 2.80 14.28
CA VAL A 39 3.15 1.34 14.27
C VAL A 39 3.85 0.78 13.03
N GLY A 40 3.54 1.32 11.84
CA GLY A 40 4.17 0.87 10.60
C GLY A 40 5.68 1.13 10.58
N MET A 41 6.14 2.27 11.11
CA MET A 41 7.57 2.58 11.25
C MET A 41 8.29 1.75 12.32
N SER A 42 7.55 0.99 13.12
CA SER A 42 8.13 -0.01 14.06
C SER A 42 8.11 -1.42 13.48
N SER A 43 7.57 -1.63 12.27
CA SER A 43 7.52 -2.92 11.60
C SER A 43 8.75 -3.15 10.73
N LEU A 44 9.60 -4.09 11.14
CA LEU A 44 10.83 -4.41 10.40
C LEU A 44 10.53 -4.96 9.00
N GLY A 45 9.54 -5.84 8.87
CA GLY A 45 9.13 -6.38 7.56
C GLY A 45 8.64 -5.29 6.61
N TYR A 46 7.84 -4.35 7.11
CA TYR A 46 7.40 -3.19 6.32
C TYR A 46 8.58 -2.33 5.84
N LEU A 47 9.53 -2.02 6.73
CA LEU A 47 10.72 -1.25 6.38
C LEU A 47 11.67 -1.99 5.43
N GLN A 48 11.70 -3.32 5.49
CA GLN A 48 12.48 -4.15 4.59
C GLN A 48 11.89 -4.12 3.17
N ILE A 49 10.57 -4.25 3.01
CA ILE A 49 9.88 -4.07 1.73
C ILE A 49 10.09 -2.65 1.19
N TYR A 50 9.95 -1.61 2.03
CA TYR A 50 10.25 -0.22 1.67
C TYR A 50 11.66 -0.10 1.07
N LYS A 51 12.66 -0.62 1.76
CA LYS A 51 14.07 -0.58 1.29
C LYS A 51 14.26 -1.32 -0.03
N GLN A 52 13.65 -2.49 -0.19
CA GLN A 52 13.75 -3.31 -1.40
C GLN A 52 13.14 -2.61 -2.61
N ILE A 53 11.94 -2.01 -2.47
CA ILE A 53 11.31 -1.25 -3.55
C ILE A 53 12.15 -0.03 -3.91
N GLN A 54 12.64 0.72 -2.91
CA GLN A 54 13.48 1.90 -3.17
C GLN A 54 14.82 1.53 -3.85
N ALA A 55 15.34 0.31 -3.68
CA ALA A 55 16.54 -0.17 -4.36
C ALA A 55 16.32 -0.56 -5.84
N GLU A 56 15.08 -0.83 -6.26
CA GLU A 56 14.76 -1.34 -7.59
C GLU A 56 14.73 -0.22 -8.66
N PRO A 57 15.61 -0.17 -9.67
CA PRO A 57 15.85 1.02 -10.51
C PRO A 57 14.61 1.72 -11.10
N ALA A 58 13.61 0.95 -11.55
CA ALA A 58 12.40 1.48 -12.20
C ALA A 58 11.19 1.61 -11.25
N MET A 59 11.38 1.39 -9.95
CA MET A 59 10.31 1.42 -8.96
C MET A 59 10.62 2.35 -7.80
N ALA A 60 9.57 2.91 -7.22
CA ALA A 60 9.61 3.65 -5.98
C ALA A 60 8.37 3.32 -5.15
N CYS A 61 8.37 3.68 -3.88
CA CYS A 61 7.18 3.63 -3.06
C CYS A 61 7.02 4.89 -2.23
N GLU A 62 5.76 5.24 -1.98
CA GLU A 62 5.38 6.29 -1.07
C GLU A 62 4.50 5.70 0.03
N ARG A 63 4.73 6.15 1.26
CA ARG A 63 4.16 5.55 2.45
C ARG A 63 2.85 6.22 2.81
N VAL A 64 1.87 5.40 3.15
CA VAL A 64 0.51 5.83 3.53
C VAL A 64 0.13 5.12 4.83
N PHE A 65 -0.42 5.86 5.77
CA PHE A 65 -0.80 5.35 7.10
C PHE A 65 -2.17 5.86 7.49
N LEU A 66 -2.80 5.19 8.45
CA LEU A 66 -3.97 5.78 9.12
C LEU A 66 -3.56 6.96 10.01
N PRO A 67 -4.49 7.89 10.28
CA PRO A 67 -4.30 8.93 11.28
C PRO A 67 -3.97 8.34 12.66
N ASP A 68 -3.20 9.08 13.46
CA ASP A 68 -2.79 8.64 14.80
C ASP A 68 -3.93 8.54 15.81
N ASP A 69 -5.02 9.28 15.58
CA ASP A 69 -6.18 9.32 16.47
C ASP A 69 -7.15 8.18 16.11
N ALA A 70 -7.11 7.12 16.92
CA ALA A 70 -8.01 5.96 16.81
C ALA A 70 -9.50 6.32 17.01
N GLY A 71 -9.81 7.53 17.51
CA GLY A 71 -11.17 8.05 17.69
C GLY A 71 -11.64 8.97 16.58
N SER A 72 -10.75 9.48 15.71
CA SER A 72 -11.17 10.22 14.53
C SER A 72 -11.57 9.23 13.45
N VAL A 73 -12.86 8.89 13.43
CA VAL A 73 -13.48 7.98 12.45
C VAL A 73 -13.31 8.46 11.00
N LEU A 74 -12.83 9.68 10.80
CA LEU A 74 -12.72 10.36 9.54
C LEU A 74 -11.29 10.87 9.38
N PHE A 75 -10.63 10.39 8.33
CA PHE A 75 -9.73 11.21 7.54
C PHE A 75 -10.38 12.61 7.37
N GLU A 76 -9.75 13.67 7.90
CA GLU A 76 -10.28 15.03 7.69
C GLU A 76 -10.28 15.38 6.20
N ASP A 77 -9.30 14.83 5.47
CA ASP A 77 -9.11 14.86 4.01
C ASP A 77 -8.72 13.44 3.54
N GLU A 78 -8.88 13.12 2.25
CA GLU A 78 -8.55 11.81 1.67
C GLU A 78 -7.14 11.29 2.08
N PRO A 79 -6.90 9.96 2.12
CA PRO A 79 -5.59 9.42 2.46
C PRO A 79 -4.51 9.86 1.46
N LEU A 80 -3.53 10.60 1.96
CA LEU A 80 -2.39 11.09 1.18
C LEU A 80 -1.10 10.34 1.55
N SER A 81 -0.21 10.20 0.58
CA SER A 81 1.15 9.75 0.83
C SER A 81 1.98 10.77 1.60
N TYR A 82 2.98 10.30 2.34
CA TYR A 82 3.86 11.19 3.11
C TYR A 82 4.83 11.95 2.20
N GLU A 83 5.39 11.29 1.18
CA GLU A 83 6.50 11.80 0.38
C GLU A 83 6.07 12.91 -0.58
N SER A 84 4.94 12.74 -1.28
CA SER A 84 4.49 13.68 -2.31
C SER A 84 3.09 14.25 -2.06
N LEU A 85 2.41 13.83 -0.99
CA LEU A 85 1.01 14.17 -0.71
C LEU A 85 0.08 13.75 -1.85
N ARG A 86 0.38 12.61 -2.47
CA ARG A 86 -0.42 12.02 -3.55
C ARG A 86 -1.61 11.26 -2.96
N PRO A 87 -2.83 11.47 -3.49
CA PRO A 87 -4.00 10.67 -3.13
C PRO A 87 -3.80 9.17 -3.36
N LEU A 88 -4.32 8.36 -2.45
CA LEU A 88 -4.17 6.90 -2.52
C LEU A 88 -4.78 6.29 -3.81
N VAL A 89 -5.87 6.87 -4.31
CA VAL A 89 -6.55 6.43 -5.54
C VAL A 89 -5.70 6.62 -6.80
N ASP A 90 -4.75 7.55 -6.78
CA ASP A 90 -3.94 7.87 -7.95
C ASP A 90 -2.81 6.85 -8.21
N PHE A 91 -2.49 5.99 -7.24
CA PHE A 91 -1.44 5.00 -7.40
C PHE A 91 -1.90 3.84 -8.30
N PRO A 92 -1.03 3.24 -9.11
CA PRO A 92 -1.38 2.03 -9.87
C PRO A 92 -1.59 0.82 -8.95
N VAL A 93 -0.84 0.75 -7.85
CA VAL A 93 -0.86 -0.37 -6.90
C VAL A 93 -0.82 0.17 -5.47
N ILE A 94 -1.66 -0.42 -4.62
CA ILE A 94 -1.62 -0.26 -3.17
C ILE A 94 -1.08 -1.57 -2.58
N ALA A 95 0.14 -1.53 -2.06
CA ALA A 95 0.77 -2.64 -1.35
C ALA A 95 0.57 -2.45 0.17
N LEU A 96 -0.33 -3.24 0.75
CA LEU A 96 -0.69 -3.18 2.17
C LEU A 96 0.07 -4.23 2.97
N SER A 97 0.72 -3.81 4.06
CA SER A 97 1.29 -4.71 5.06
C SER A 97 0.31 -4.90 6.21
N VAL A 98 -0.20 -6.12 6.40
CA VAL A 98 -1.14 -6.47 7.48
C VAL A 98 -0.48 -7.49 8.42
N ALA A 99 -0.27 -7.08 9.66
CA ALA A 99 0.38 -7.90 10.69
C ALA A 99 -0.62 -8.67 11.56
N TYR A 100 -1.82 -8.12 11.80
CA TYR A 100 -2.81 -8.72 12.70
C TYR A 100 -4.24 -8.58 12.16
N GLU A 101 -5.16 -9.45 12.57
CA GLU A 101 -6.56 -9.44 12.12
C GLU A 101 -7.27 -8.10 12.39
N LEU A 102 -6.97 -7.43 13.51
CA LEU A 102 -7.56 -6.14 13.85
C LEU A 102 -7.23 -5.04 12.84
N GLU A 103 -6.12 -5.17 12.10
CA GLU A 103 -5.70 -4.22 11.09
C GLU A 103 -6.53 -4.32 9.80
N MET A 104 -7.36 -5.36 9.64
CA MET A 104 -8.32 -5.44 8.53
C MET A 104 -9.36 -4.32 8.58
N ALA A 105 -9.80 -3.92 9.78
CA ALA A 105 -10.71 -2.78 9.92
C ALA A 105 -10.05 -1.49 9.41
N GLY A 106 -8.75 -1.34 9.69
CA GLY A 106 -7.94 -0.23 9.20
C GLY A 106 -7.76 -0.24 7.69
N LEU A 107 -7.58 -1.42 7.09
CA LEU A 107 -7.55 -1.59 5.63
C LEU A 107 -8.85 -1.09 5.00
N VAL A 108 -10.00 -1.53 5.53
CA VAL A 108 -11.32 -1.12 5.02
C VAL A 108 -11.52 0.38 5.19
N GLN A 109 -11.15 0.93 6.34
CA GLN A 109 -11.21 2.37 6.60
C GLN A 109 -10.36 3.17 5.61
N LEU A 110 -9.13 2.71 5.32
CA LEU A 110 -8.21 3.35 4.39
C LEU A 110 -8.79 3.39 2.97
N LEU A 111 -9.28 2.25 2.46
CA LEU A 111 -9.87 2.16 1.13
C LEU A 111 -11.13 3.03 1.01
N HIS A 112 -12.03 2.93 2.00
CA HIS A 112 -13.26 3.72 2.02
C HIS A 112 -12.97 5.23 2.03
N ALA A 113 -12.00 5.69 2.83
CA ALA A 113 -11.62 7.09 2.88
C ALA A 113 -10.99 7.61 1.59
N ALA A 114 -10.33 6.73 0.82
CA ALA A 114 -9.80 7.04 -0.51
C ALA A 114 -10.84 6.93 -1.63
N SER A 115 -12.12 6.73 -1.30
CA SER A 115 -13.19 6.45 -2.27
C SER A 115 -12.92 5.21 -3.16
N ILE A 116 -12.18 4.24 -2.62
CA ILE A 116 -11.92 2.95 -3.27
C ILE A 116 -12.85 1.90 -2.64
N PRO A 117 -13.65 1.16 -3.43
CA PRO A 117 -14.49 0.09 -2.91
C PRO A 117 -13.66 -0.92 -2.09
N PRO A 118 -14.01 -1.18 -0.81
CA PRO A 118 -13.27 -2.12 0.02
C PRO A 118 -13.32 -3.54 -0.53
N LEU A 119 -14.49 -3.97 -1.01
CA LEU A 119 -14.67 -5.29 -1.59
C LEU A 119 -14.01 -5.36 -2.96
N ARG A 120 -13.15 -6.35 -3.15
CA ARG A 120 -12.46 -6.60 -4.42
C ARG A 120 -13.44 -6.73 -5.59
N THR A 121 -14.59 -7.35 -5.37
CA THR A 121 -15.63 -7.58 -6.39
C THR A 121 -16.33 -6.31 -6.86
N GLU A 122 -16.17 -5.21 -6.13
CA GLU A 122 -16.73 -3.90 -6.49
C GLU A 122 -15.71 -2.99 -7.19
N ARG A 123 -14.45 -3.44 -7.31
CA ARG A 123 -13.39 -2.74 -8.03
C ARG A 123 -13.29 -3.20 -9.47
N ASP A 124 -12.92 -2.27 -10.33
CA ASP A 124 -12.66 -2.47 -11.76
C ASP A 124 -11.33 -1.83 -12.16
N GLU A 125 -11.05 -1.74 -13.46
CA GLU A 125 -9.82 -1.17 -14.02
C GLU A 125 -9.59 0.32 -13.68
N ARG A 126 -10.60 1.05 -13.21
CA ARG A 126 -10.43 2.45 -12.80
C ARG A 126 -9.79 2.56 -11.41
N HIS A 127 -9.71 1.44 -10.68
CA HIS A 127 -9.21 1.40 -9.32
C HIS A 127 -7.81 0.77 -9.26
N PRO A 128 -6.98 1.17 -8.29
CA PRO A 128 -5.70 0.52 -8.02
C PRO A 128 -5.85 -0.98 -7.80
N LEU A 129 -4.80 -1.74 -8.14
CA LEU A 129 -4.66 -3.10 -7.65
C LEU A 129 -4.28 -3.07 -6.18
N VAL A 130 -5.05 -3.77 -5.34
CA VAL A 130 -4.76 -3.89 -3.91
C VAL A 130 -4.06 -5.22 -3.67
N VAL A 131 -2.77 -5.18 -3.34
CA VAL A 131 -2.01 -6.36 -2.95
C VAL A 131 -1.72 -6.32 -1.45
N VAL A 132 -1.87 -7.46 -0.78
CA VAL A 132 -1.67 -7.55 0.67
C VAL A 132 -0.56 -8.54 0.97
N GLY A 133 0.35 -8.14 1.86
CA GLY A 133 1.39 -8.96 2.45
C GLY A 133 1.44 -8.78 3.97
N GLY A 134 2.49 -9.29 4.59
CA GLY A 134 2.72 -9.19 6.03
C GLY A 134 2.33 -10.46 6.81
N PRO A 135 2.64 -10.55 8.11
CA PRO A 135 2.49 -11.77 8.90
C PRO A 135 1.09 -12.43 8.86
N LEU A 136 0.01 -11.64 8.72
CA LEU A 136 -1.34 -12.19 8.65
C LEU A 136 -1.54 -13.07 7.42
N THR A 137 -0.92 -12.76 6.29
CA THR A 137 -1.09 -13.53 5.04
C THR A 137 -0.52 -14.94 5.15
N PHE A 138 0.46 -15.14 6.03
CA PHE A 138 1.01 -16.46 6.32
C PHE A 138 0.11 -17.26 7.29
N SER A 139 -0.37 -16.60 8.36
CA SER A 139 -1.13 -17.28 9.41
C SER A 139 -2.59 -17.57 9.04
N ASN A 140 -3.26 -16.63 8.36
CA ASN A 140 -4.67 -16.71 8.00
C ASN A 140 -4.98 -15.77 6.82
N PRO A 141 -4.72 -16.17 5.56
CA PRO A 141 -4.92 -15.31 4.39
C PRO A 141 -6.38 -15.14 3.98
N LEU A 142 -7.25 -16.10 4.32
CA LEU A 142 -8.63 -16.16 3.81
C LEU A 142 -9.48 -14.92 4.12
N PRO A 143 -9.41 -14.30 5.32
CA PRO A 143 -10.15 -13.08 5.63
C PRO A 143 -9.79 -11.89 4.73
N LEU A 144 -8.58 -11.86 4.16
CA LEU A 144 -8.11 -10.78 3.28
C LEU A 144 -8.59 -10.95 1.83
N ALA A 145 -9.00 -12.17 1.42
CA ALA A 145 -9.38 -12.47 0.04
C ALA A 145 -10.60 -11.69 -0.47
N ALA A 146 -11.47 -11.23 0.45
CA ALA A 146 -12.59 -10.36 0.10
C ALA A 146 -12.16 -8.94 -0.28
N PHE A 147 -10.98 -8.49 0.19
CA PHE A 147 -10.53 -7.11 0.09
C PHE A 147 -9.31 -6.91 -0.82
N ALA A 148 -8.51 -7.96 -1.04
CA ALA A 148 -7.29 -7.91 -1.83
C ALA A 148 -7.50 -8.48 -3.25
N ASP A 149 -6.88 -7.87 -4.25
CA ASP A 149 -6.77 -8.43 -5.59
C ASP A 149 -5.78 -9.59 -5.64
N ALA A 150 -4.71 -9.52 -4.84
CA ALA A 150 -3.78 -10.62 -4.59
C ALA A 150 -3.27 -10.61 -3.15
N VAL A 151 -3.06 -11.80 -2.59
CA VAL A 151 -2.49 -12.00 -1.27
C VAL A 151 -1.12 -12.66 -1.45
N ILE A 152 -0.06 -11.96 -1.06
CA ILE A 152 1.31 -12.45 -1.15
C ILE A 152 1.60 -13.27 0.11
N MET A 153 1.78 -14.57 -0.07
CA MET A 153 2.03 -15.53 1.01
C MET A 153 3.49 -16.00 0.92
N GLY A 154 4.27 -15.85 1.99
CA GLY A 154 5.64 -16.34 2.01
C GLY A 154 6.42 -15.85 3.22
N GLU A 155 7.49 -16.57 3.56
CA GLU A 155 8.41 -16.21 4.64
C GLU A 155 9.53 -15.26 4.17
N ALA A 156 9.80 -15.22 2.87
CA ALA A 156 10.86 -14.42 2.27
C ALA A 156 10.28 -13.18 1.56
N ASP A 157 10.83 -12.01 1.89
CA ASP A 157 10.45 -10.71 1.32
C ASP A 157 10.67 -10.61 -0.21
N GLU A 158 11.39 -11.56 -0.80
CA GLU A 158 11.69 -11.61 -2.24
C GLU A 158 10.42 -11.75 -3.10
N LEU A 159 9.45 -12.55 -2.67
CA LEU A 159 8.22 -12.78 -3.43
C LEU A 159 7.39 -11.50 -3.58
N ALA A 160 7.36 -10.64 -2.57
CA ALA A 160 6.67 -9.35 -2.64
C ALA A 160 7.30 -8.44 -3.71
N LEU A 161 8.63 -8.40 -3.80
CA LEU A 161 9.31 -7.63 -4.83
C LEU A 161 9.09 -8.19 -6.23
N GLU A 162 9.09 -9.52 -6.39
CA GLU A 162 8.77 -10.18 -7.66
C GLU A 162 7.34 -9.90 -8.12
N ALA A 163 6.37 -9.98 -7.20
CA ALA A 163 4.99 -9.61 -7.46
C ALA A 163 4.88 -8.16 -7.96
N LEU A 164 5.54 -7.21 -7.29
CA LEU A 164 5.52 -5.81 -7.70
C LEU A 164 6.21 -5.57 -9.05
N ARG A 165 7.29 -6.31 -9.37
CA ARG A 165 7.92 -6.28 -10.70
C ARG A 165 6.97 -6.80 -11.78
N ALA A 166 6.26 -7.89 -11.53
CA ALA A 166 5.27 -8.41 -12.48
C ALA A 166 4.12 -7.41 -12.71
N LEU A 167 3.66 -6.72 -11.66
CA LEU A 167 2.67 -5.65 -11.78
C LEU A 167 3.19 -4.45 -12.58
N ARG A 168 4.44 -4.03 -12.36
CA ARG A 168 5.10 -2.97 -13.16
C ARG A 168 5.13 -3.32 -14.64
N ASP A 169 5.48 -4.56 -14.95
CA ASP A 169 5.69 -5.04 -16.33
C ASP A 169 4.38 -5.36 -17.06
N THR A 170 3.24 -5.28 -16.37
CA THR A 170 1.89 -5.50 -16.92
C THR A 170 1.03 -4.28 -16.66
N TRP A 171 0.30 -4.27 -15.54
CA TRP A 171 -0.60 -3.22 -15.10
C TRP A 171 0.02 -1.82 -15.13
N GLY A 172 1.27 -1.69 -14.73
CA GLY A 172 1.99 -0.42 -14.71
C GLY A 172 2.21 0.22 -16.09
N GLN A 173 2.12 -0.54 -17.18
CA GLN A 173 2.29 -0.03 -18.54
C GLN A 173 1.02 0.66 -19.07
N SER A 174 -0.16 0.22 -18.62
CA SER A 174 -1.45 0.79 -19.03
C SER A 174 -2.52 0.57 -17.95
N PRO A 175 -2.46 1.32 -16.82
CA PRO A 175 -3.54 1.32 -15.84
C PRO A 175 -4.85 1.74 -16.51
N GLY A 176 -5.94 1.05 -16.20
CA GLY A 176 -7.24 1.26 -16.84
C GLY A 176 -7.56 0.32 -18.00
N ASP A 177 -6.65 -0.57 -18.40
CA ASP A 177 -6.93 -1.61 -19.40
C ASP A 177 -7.37 -2.93 -18.70
N PRO A 178 -8.60 -3.42 -18.90
CA PRO A 178 -9.06 -4.69 -18.35
C PRO A 178 -8.19 -5.89 -18.74
N ALA A 179 -7.61 -5.89 -19.95
CA ALA A 179 -6.75 -6.98 -20.42
C ALA A 179 -5.43 -7.01 -19.64
N GLN A 180 -4.83 -5.83 -19.39
CA GLN A 180 -3.62 -5.73 -18.56
C GLN A 180 -3.89 -6.10 -17.11
N ARG A 181 -5.06 -5.72 -16.56
CA ARG A 181 -5.45 -6.14 -15.21
C ARG A 181 -5.55 -7.67 -15.11
N ALA A 182 -6.22 -8.31 -16.07
CA ALA A 182 -6.36 -9.77 -16.10
C ALA A 182 -5.01 -10.47 -16.23
N GLU A 183 -4.13 -10.00 -17.12
CA GLU A 183 -2.77 -10.53 -17.30
C GLU A 183 -1.94 -10.38 -16.02
N ALA A 184 -1.99 -9.22 -15.37
CA ALA A 184 -1.30 -8.97 -14.12
C ALA A 184 -1.71 -9.97 -13.03
N LEU A 185 -3.02 -10.17 -12.84
CA LEU A 185 -3.56 -11.13 -11.87
C LEU A 185 -3.23 -12.58 -12.22
N HIS A 186 -3.23 -12.93 -13.51
CA HIS A 186 -2.84 -14.26 -13.97
C HIS A 186 -1.37 -14.54 -13.65
N ARG A 187 -0.47 -13.58 -13.89
CA ARG A 187 0.95 -13.71 -13.54
C ARG A 187 1.16 -13.86 -12.05
N LEU A 188 0.47 -13.07 -11.23
CA LEU A 188 0.56 -13.20 -9.77
C LEU A 188 0.09 -14.57 -9.29
N ALA A 189 -1.00 -15.11 -9.86
CA ALA A 189 -1.51 -16.42 -9.49
C ALA A 189 -0.60 -17.59 -9.92
N ALA A 190 0.28 -17.37 -10.88
CA ALA A 190 1.26 -18.35 -11.36
C ALA A 190 2.59 -18.31 -10.58
N MET A 191 2.75 -17.38 -9.64
CA MET A 191 3.92 -17.31 -8.77
C MET A 191 3.91 -18.45 -7.74
N PRO A 192 5.11 -18.95 -7.36
CA PRO A 192 5.25 -20.06 -6.41
C PRO A 192 4.81 -19.73 -4.99
#